data_AF-A0A968Q2D3-F1
#
_entry.id   AF-A0A968Q2D3-F1
#
_cell.length_a   1.000
_cell.length_b   1.000
_cell.length_c   1.000
_cell.angle_alpha   90.00
_cell.angle_beta   90.00
_cell.angle_gamma   90.00
#
_symmetry.space_group_name_H-M   'P 1'
#
loop_
_entity.id
_entity.type
_entity.pdbx_description
1 polymer ?
#
loop_
_entity_poly.entity_id
_entity_poly.type
_entity_poly.pdbx_seq_one_letter_code
_entity_poly.pdbx_strand_id
1 'polypeptide(L)'
;MRRQAYEQHLLNQWQQVTHPVQGLPWQRQLVLAADQFIVNRTVHDLPGKTILAGYPWFGDWGRDTMIALPGLVIATGRGAIARPLLKTFAAYVSQGMLPNVFPEAGEPPAYNTVDATLWYFEAIRTYFQQTHDQTLLKELFPALEEIITWHCQGTR
;
A
#
# COMPACT_ATOMS: atom_id res chain seq x y z
N MET A 1 9.90 16.83 22.30
CA MET A 1 10.06 17.78 21.17
C MET A 1 10.05 17.09 19.80
N ARG A 2 10.90 16.09 19.50
CA ARG A 2 10.93 15.44 18.16
C ARG A 2 9.62 14.73 17.74
N ARG A 3 8.97 14.01 18.66
CA ARG A 3 7.71 13.28 18.37
C ARG A 3 6.54 14.21 18.06
N GLN A 4 6.32 15.24 18.87
CA GLN A 4 5.25 16.22 18.64
C GLN A 4 5.41 16.96 17.31
N ALA A 5 6.65 17.35 16.96
CA ALA A 5 6.93 17.98 15.67
C ALA A 5 6.60 17.05 14.49
N TYR A 6 6.91 15.76 14.62
CA TYR A 6 6.59 14.75 13.61
C TYR A 6 5.07 14.49 13.50
N GLU A 7 4.37 14.33 14.62
CA GLU A 7 2.90 14.19 14.64
C GLU A 7 2.22 15.42 14.00
N GLN A 8 2.71 16.63 14.29
CA GLN A 8 2.21 17.84 13.66
C GLN A 8 2.48 17.87 12.14
N HIS A 9 3.62 17.37 11.69
CA HIS A 9 3.93 17.24 10.27
C HIS A 9 2.93 16.32 9.55
N LEU A 10 2.63 15.15 10.13
CA LEU A 10 1.63 14.22 9.57
C LEU A 10 0.24 14.86 9.48
N LEU A 11 -0.18 15.57 10.52
CA LEU A 11 -1.47 16.27 10.53
C LEU A 11 -1.52 17.39 9.49
N ASN A 12 -0.42 18.12 9.29
CA ASN A 12 -0.34 19.16 8.26
C ASN A 12 -0.45 18.57 6.85
N GLN A 13 0.19 17.42 6.57
CA GLN A 13 0.05 16.72 5.29
C GLN A 13 -1.40 16.28 5.05
N TRP A 14 -2.04 15.72 6.07
CA TRP A 14 -3.44 15.33 5.98
C TRP A 14 -4.39 16.51 5.73
N GLN A 15 -4.14 17.65 6.35
CA GLN A 15 -4.92 18.88 6.14
C GLN A 15 -4.79 19.44 4.72
N GLN A 16 -3.69 19.16 4.00
CA GLN A 16 -3.55 19.60 2.61
C GLN A 16 -4.46 18.84 1.64
N VAL A 17 -4.86 17.62 2.00
CA VAL A 17 -5.71 16.75 1.15
C VAL A 17 -7.14 16.64 1.65
N THR A 18 -7.49 17.27 2.76
CA THR A 18 -8.85 17.33 3.29
C THR A 18 -9.42 18.73 3.20
N HIS A 19 -10.69 18.84 2.82
CA HIS A 19 -11.42 20.11 2.78
C HIS A 19 -11.49 20.76 4.18
N PRO A 20 -11.66 22.10 4.30
CA PRO A 20 -11.30 22.90 5.48
C PRO A 20 -12.19 22.73 6.72
N VAL A 21 -12.93 21.62 6.83
CA VAL A 21 -13.57 21.25 8.08
C VAL A 21 -12.46 20.83 9.04
N GLN A 22 -12.30 21.58 10.15
CA GLN A 22 -11.39 21.17 11.22
C GLN A 22 -11.71 19.73 11.61
N GLY A 23 -10.79 18.83 11.31
CA GLY A 23 -10.98 17.41 11.54
C GLY A 23 -11.34 17.10 12.98
N LEU A 24 -12.35 16.26 13.18
CA LEU A 24 -12.80 15.80 14.49
C LEU A 24 -11.64 15.11 15.24
N PRO A 25 -11.61 15.15 16.58
CA PRO A 25 -10.51 14.58 17.36
C PRO A 25 -10.18 13.12 17.00
N TRP A 26 -11.20 12.30 16.71
CA TRP A 26 -11.01 10.90 16.32
C TRP A 26 -10.35 10.75 14.93
N GLN A 27 -10.57 11.67 13.99
CA GLN A 27 -9.92 11.64 12.68
C GLN A 27 -8.42 11.90 12.81
N ARG A 28 -8.04 12.86 13.66
CA ARG A 28 -6.63 13.11 14.00
C ARG A 28 -5.98 11.87 14.59
N GLN A 29 -6.69 11.18 15.50
CA GLN A 29 -6.20 9.95 16.11
C GLN A 29 -5.99 8.84 15.07
N LEU A 30 -6.89 8.68 14.09
CA LEU A 30 -6.73 7.72 13.01
C LEU A 30 -5.53 8.04 12.10
N VAL A 31 -5.30 9.32 11.77
CA VAL A 31 -4.14 9.74 10.97
C VAL A 31 -2.83 9.38 11.68
N LEU A 32 -2.75 9.66 12.98
CA LEU A 32 -1.57 9.33 13.78
C LEU A 32 -1.40 7.81 13.96
N ALA A 33 -2.50 7.08 14.19
CA ALA A 33 -2.47 5.62 14.29
C ALA A 33 -2.02 4.96 12.97
N ALA A 34 -2.44 5.51 11.83
CA ALA A 34 -2.07 4.99 10.53
C ALA A 34 -0.55 4.99 10.27
N ASP A 35 0.19 5.92 10.87
CA ASP A 35 1.65 5.95 10.78
C ASP A 35 2.33 4.73 11.41
N GLN A 36 1.73 4.15 12.44
CA GLN A 36 2.31 3.02 13.16
C GLN A 36 2.41 1.77 12.28
N PHE A 37 1.55 1.63 11.28
CA PHE A 37 1.54 0.47 10.39
C PHE A 37 2.49 0.62 9.20
N ILE A 38 3.03 1.83 8.96
CA ILE A 38 3.93 2.09 7.85
C ILE A 38 5.38 1.92 8.34
N VAL A 39 6.02 0.84 7.92
CA VAL A 39 7.38 0.51 8.36
C VAL A 39 8.36 0.47 7.20
N ASN A 40 9.64 0.69 7.50
CA ASN A 40 10.69 0.53 6.50
C ASN A 40 10.92 -0.95 6.24
N ARG A 41 11.05 -1.33 4.97
CA ARG A 41 11.40 -2.68 4.53
C ARG A 41 12.47 -2.58 3.46
N THR A 42 13.54 -3.36 3.59
CA THR A 42 14.53 -3.50 2.52
C THR A 42 14.11 -4.64 1.62
N VAL A 43 14.01 -4.39 0.31
CA VAL A 43 13.69 -5.41 -0.70
C VAL A 43 14.82 -5.40 -1.72
N HIS A 44 15.50 -6.54 -1.90
CA HIS A 44 16.67 -6.65 -2.79
C HIS A 44 17.72 -5.54 -2.55
N ASP A 45 18.08 -5.31 -1.28
CA ASP A 45 19.02 -4.26 -0.83
C ASP A 45 18.60 -2.81 -1.14
N LEU A 46 17.36 -2.60 -1.61
CA LEU A 46 16.80 -1.28 -1.84
C LEU A 46 15.90 -0.86 -0.67
N PRO A 47 16.02 0.38 -0.17
CA PRO A 47 15.15 0.90 0.87
C PRO A 47 13.73 1.07 0.33
N GLY A 48 12.75 0.52 1.04
CA GLY A 48 11.33 0.61 0.73
C GLY A 48 10.49 0.80 1.98
N LYS A 49 9.17 0.83 1.76
CA LYS A 49 8.17 0.87 2.83
C LYS A 49 7.13 -0.22 2.59
N THR A 50 6.58 -0.75 3.67
CA THR A 50 5.47 -1.70 3.65
C THR A 50 4.42 -1.32 4.69
N ILE A 51 3.27 -1.99 4.64
CA ILE A 51 2.17 -1.86 5.59
C ILE A 51 2.05 -3.16 6.37
N LEU A 52 2.20 -3.08 7.69
CA LEU A 52 1.93 -4.23 8.56
C LEU A 52 0.42 -4.46 8.68
N ALA A 53 0.01 -5.73 8.68
CA ALA A 53 -1.40 -6.08 8.83
C ALA A 53 -1.88 -5.92 10.29
N GLY A 54 -0.99 -6.04 11.28
CA GLY A 54 -1.40 -5.97 12.68
C GLY A 54 -0.29 -6.27 13.69
N TYR A 55 -0.23 -5.48 14.76
CA TYR A 55 0.66 -5.78 15.88
C TYR A 55 0.03 -6.77 16.88
N PRO A 56 0.84 -7.59 17.57
CA PRO A 56 2.28 -7.75 17.41
C PRO A 56 2.71 -8.87 16.45
N TRP A 57 1.77 -9.68 15.94
CA TRP A 57 2.10 -10.96 15.29
C TRP A 57 2.02 -10.97 13.77
N PHE A 58 1.52 -9.91 13.12
CA PHE A 58 1.28 -9.92 11.68
C PHE A 58 2.28 -9.03 10.93
N GLY A 59 2.99 -9.64 9.98
CA GLY A 59 3.81 -8.96 8.98
C GLY A 59 2.98 -8.26 7.90
N ASP A 60 3.57 -8.03 6.74
CA ASP A 60 2.87 -7.46 5.57
C ASP A 60 2.19 -8.55 4.73
N TRP A 61 0.87 -8.49 4.73
CA TRP A 61 0.03 -9.42 4.00
C TRP A 61 -0.49 -8.78 2.73
N GLY A 62 -0.47 -9.56 1.65
CA GLY A 62 -0.86 -9.15 0.30
C GLY A 62 -2.17 -8.38 0.26
N ARG A 63 -3.21 -9.08 0.73
CA ARG A 63 -4.59 -8.60 0.80
C ARG A 63 -4.72 -7.39 1.73
N ASP A 64 -4.26 -7.52 2.97
CA ASP A 64 -4.41 -6.51 4.02
C ASP A 64 -3.75 -5.20 3.64
N THR A 65 -2.56 -5.27 3.04
CA THR A 65 -1.86 -4.10 2.52
C THR A 65 -2.71 -3.36 1.50
N MET A 66 -3.32 -4.08 0.55
CA MET A 66 -4.08 -3.45 -0.53
C MET A 66 -5.42 -2.87 -0.07
N ILE A 67 -6.07 -3.51 0.89
CA ILE A 67 -7.27 -2.96 1.54
C ILE A 67 -6.92 -1.69 2.33
N ALA A 68 -5.81 -1.72 3.08
CA ALA A 68 -5.45 -0.65 4.00
C ALA A 68 -4.78 0.56 3.31
N LEU A 69 -4.07 0.36 2.20
CA LEU A 69 -3.27 1.39 1.53
C LEU A 69 -4.05 2.69 1.24
N PRO A 70 -5.29 2.66 0.71
CA PRO A 70 -6.05 3.88 0.50
C PRO A 70 -6.30 4.68 1.78
N GLY A 71 -6.70 4.02 2.86
CA GLY A 71 -6.96 4.69 4.14
C GLY A 71 -5.68 5.17 4.82
N LEU A 72 -4.65 4.33 4.85
CA LEU A 72 -3.42 4.63 5.57
C LEU A 72 -2.54 5.64 4.85
N VAL A 73 -2.51 5.63 3.52
CA VAL A 73 -1.53 6.41 2.76
C VAL A 73 -2.19 7.50 1.92
N ILE A 74 -3.27 7.18 1.20
CA ILE A 74 -3.88 8.14 0.26
C ILE A 74 -4.72 9.17 1.03
N ALA A 75 -5.66 8.71 1.86
CA ALA A 75 -6.55 9.58 2.62
C ALA A 75 -5.83 10.46 3.67
N THR A 76 -4.59 10.10 4.02
CA THR A 76 -3.73 10.87 4.95
C THR A 76 -2.75 11.82 4.24
N GLY A 77 -2.80 11.90 2.91
CA GLY A 77 -1.94 12.81 2.12
C GLY A 77 -0.51 12.30 1.90
N ARG A 78 -0.27 11.02 2.15
CA ARG A 78 1.07 10.39 2.08
C ARG A 78 1.31 9.61 0.79
N GLY A 79 0.67 9.99 -0.32
CA GLY A 79 0.70 9.28 -1.60
C GLY A 79 2.10 8.92 -2.14
N ALA A 80 3.15 9.68 -1.79
CA ALA A 80 4.53 9.35 -2.12
C ALA A 80 4.99 7.98 -1.57
N ILE A 81 4.39 7.48 -0.48
CA ILE A 81 4.67 6.16 0.08
C ILE A 81 4.02 5.05 -0.74
N ALA A 82 2.86 5.31 -1.35
CA ALA A 82 2.12 4.31 -2.11
C ALA A 82 2.86 3.90 -3.40
N ARG A 83 3.52 4.83 -4.08
CA ARG A 83 4.23 4.57 -5.34
C ARG A 83 5.27 3.44 -5.25
N PRO A 84 6.29 3.50 -4.37
CA PRO A 84 7.25 2.41 -4.25
C PRO A 84 6.61 1.11 -3.77
N LEU A 85 5.62 1.17 -2.87
CA LEU A 85 4.91 -0.01 -2.37
C LEU A 85 4.17 -0.72 -3.52
N LEU A 86 3.39 0.00 -4.32
CA LEU A 86 2.67 -0.58 -5.46
C LEU A 86 3.64 -1.23 -6.46
N LYS A 87 4.80 -0.60 -6.74
CA LYS A 87 5.83 -1.17 -7.61
C LYS A 87 6.44 -2.44 -7.04
N THR A 88 6.74 -2.47 -5.74
CA THR A 88 7.24 -3.65 -5.07
C THR A 88 6.26 -4.81 -5.27
N PHE A 89 4.96 -4.58 -5.07
CA PHE A 89 3.96 -5.65 -5.22
C PHE A 89 3.82 -6.15 -6.66
N ALA A 90 3.90 -5.27 -7.66
CA ALA A 90 3.92 -5.69 -9.07
C ALA A 90 5.07 -6.65 -9.38
N ALA A 91 6.24 -6.45 -8.79
CA ALA A 91 7.40 -7.32 -9.01
C ALA A 91 7.22 -8.75 -8.44
N TYR A 92 6.26 -8.95 -7.54
CA TYR A 92 5.91 -10.26 -6.98
C TYR A 92 4.67 -10.87 -7.62
N VAL A 93 4.09 -10.27 -8.66
CA VAL A 93 2.99 -10.91 -9.40
C VAL A 93 3.50 -12.22 -10.01
N SER A 94 2.75 -13.30 -9.81
CA SER A 94 3.08 -14.59 -10.38
C SER A 94 1.81 -15.36 -10.70
N GLN A 95 1.65 -15.70 -11.97
CA GLN A 95 0.51 -16.45 -12.50
C GLN A 95 -0.85 -15.85 -12.09
N GLY A 96 -0.98 -14.52 -12.09
CA GLY A 96 -2.22 -13.82 -11.74
C GLY A 96 -2.52 -13.69 -10.25
N MET A 97 -1.54 -13.96 -9.38
CA MET A 97 -1.66 -13.77 -7.93
C MET A 97 -0.57 -12.85 -7.39
N LEU A 98 -0.93 -12.10 -6.35
CA LEU A 98 0.03 -11.52 -5.41
C LEU A 98 0.30 -12.52 -4.28
N PRO A 99 1.48 -12.47 -3.63
CA PRO A 99 1.72 -13.30 -2.47
C PRO A 99 0.86 -12.81 -1.29
N ASN A 100 0.31 -13.75 -0.54
CA ASN A 100 -0.46 -13.47 0.66
C ASN A 100 0.43 -13.06 1.82
N VAL A 101 1.62 -13.65 1.92
CA VAL A 101 2.65 -13.27 2.89
C VAL A 101 3.87 -12.84 2.10
N PHE A 102 4.32 -11.61 2.33
CA PHE A 102 5.55 -11.14 1.75
C PHE A 102 6.74 -11.79 2.46
N PRO A 103 7.63 -12.46 1.73
CA PRO A 103 8.65 -13.30 2.34
C PRO A 103 9.63 -12.47 3.18
N GLU A 104 9.83 -12.86 4.43
CA GLU A 104 11.02 -12.46 5.17
C GLU A 104 12.27 -13.12 4.56
N ALA A 105 13.46 -12.60 4.87
CA ALA A 105 14.69 -13.04 4.22
C ALA A 105 14.88 -14.57 4.31
N GLY A 106 14.74 -15.26 3.16
CA GLY A 106 14.94 -16.69 3.04
C GLY A 106 13.67 -17.55 2.92
N GLU A 107 12.47 -16.97 3.07
CA GLU A 107 11.22 -17.71 2.92
C GLU A 107 10.62 -17.59 1.50
N PRO A 108 9.92 -18.62 0.99
CA PRO A 108 9.22 -18.51 -0.28
C PRO A 108 7.90 -17.72 -0.15
N PRO A 109 7.54 -16.86 -1.12
CA PRO A 109 6.24 -16.20 -1.14
C PRO A 109 5.09 -17.21 -1.27
N ALA A 110 4.03 -17.03 -0.47
CA ALA A 110 2.84 -17.89 -0.51
C ALA A 110 1.76 -17.32 -1.44
N TYR A 111 1.48 -17.99 -2.56
CA TYR A 111 0.45 -17.56 -3.53
C TYR A 111 -0.86 -18.33 -3.33
N ASN A 112 -1.60 -17.98 -2.28
CA ASN A 112 -2.87 -18.62 -1.92
C ASN A 112 -4.01 -17.60 -1.75
N THR A 113 -3.91 -16.45 -2.43
CA THR A 113 -4.87 -15.34 -2.34
C THR A 113 -5.21 -14.79 -3.72
N VAL A 114 -6.36 -15.18 -4.26
CA VAL A 114 -6.79 -14.72 -5.59
C VAL A 114 -7.31 -13.28 -5.55
N ASP A 115 -7.97 -12.90 -4.46
CA ASP A 115 -8.63 -11.60 -4.30
C ASP A 115 -7.65 -10.45 -4.00
N ALA A 116 -6.43 -10.74 -3.50
CA ALA A 116 -5.42 -9.70 -3.26
C ALA A 116 -5.13 -8.87 -4.52
N THR A 117 -5.15 -9.51 -5.70
CA THR A 117 -4.99 -8.79 -6.97
C THR A 117 -6.15 -7.86 -7.30
N LEU A 118 -7.38 -8.23 -6.94
CA LEU A 118 -8.55 -7.37 -7.14
C LEU A 118 -8.47 -6.13 -6.23
N TRP A 119 -8.02 -6.31 -4.99
CA TRP A 119 -7.71 -5.19 -4.10
C TRP A 119 -6.56 -4.33 -4.60
N TYR A 120 -5.57 -4.94 -5.26
CA TYR A 120 -4.46 -4.21 -5.90
C TYR A 120 -4.95 -3.27 -7.02
N PHE A 121 -5.88 -3.74 -7.87
CA PHE A 121 -6.54 -2.87 -8.86
C PHE A 121 -7.25 -1.69 -8.19
N GLU A 122 -7.98 -1.94 -7.11
CA GLU A 122 -8.71 -0.92 -6.38
C GLU A 122 -7.78 0.11 -5.70
N ALA A 123 -6.67 -0.37 -5.14
CA ALA A 123 -5.64 0.48 -4.56
C ALA A 123 -4.98 1.38 -5.62
N ILE A 124 -4.67 0.84 -6.80
CA ILE A 124 -4.11 1.60 -7.94
C ILE A 124 -5.13 2.61 -8.46
N ARG A 125 -6.40 2.21 -8.61
CA ARG A 125 -7.47 3.11 -9.04
C ARG A 125 -7.60 4.31 -8.10
N THR A 126 -7.64 4.05 -6.79
CA THR A 126 -7.75 5.10 -5.78
C THR A 126 -6.49 5.98 -5.75
N TYR A 127 -5.31 5.38 -5.89
CA TYR A 127 -4.04 6.13 -6.01
C TYR A 127 -4.07 7.07 -7.21
N PHE A 128 -4.41 6.55 -8.39
CA PHE A 128 -4.45 7.33 -9.62
C PHE A 128 -5.49 8.45 -9.58
N GLN A 129 -6.65 8.21 -8.98
CA GLN A 129 -7.68 9.25 -8.79
C GLN A 129 -7.18 10.43 -7.96
N GLN A 130 -6.32 10.17 -6.97
CA GLN A 130 -5.80 11.22 -6.10
C GLN A 130 -4.56 11.92 -6.68
N THR A 131 -3.67 11.18 -7.35
CA THR A 131 -2.36 11.70 -7.76
C THR A 131 -2.27 12.06 -9.24
N HIS A 132 -3.14 11.49 -10.07
CA HIS A 132 -3.08 11.53 -11.52
C HIS A 132 -1.71 11.08 -12.08
N ASP A 133 -0.96 10.25 -11.36
CA ASP A 133 0.36 9.76 -11.78
C ASP A 133 0.23 8.72 -12.90
N GLN A 134 0.17 9.23 -14.14
CA GLN A 134 0.13 8.42 -15.36
C GLN A 134 1.43 7.64 -15.57
N THR A 135 2.55 8.11 -15.03
CA THR A 135 3.84 7.44 -15.17
C THR A 135 3.83 6.13 -14.41
N LEU A 136 3.41 6.14 -13.13
CA LEU A 136 3.23 4.89 -12.37
C LEU A 136 2.24 3.96 -13.05
N LEU A 137 1.09 4.48 -13.52
CA LEU A 137 0.09 3.62 -14.15
C LEU A 137 0.65 2.88 -15.36
N LYS A 138 1.42 3.57 -16.22
CA LYS A 138 2.10 2.94 -17.37
C LYS A 138 3.14 1.92 -16.94
N GLU A 139 3.90 2.19 -15.87
CA GLU A 139 4.86 1.23 -15.32
C GLU A 139 4.19 -0.05 -14.79
N LEU A 140 3.00 0.06 -14.19
CA LEU A 140 2.27 -1.09 -13.62
C LEU A 140 1.42 -1.83 -14.64
N PHE A 141 1.07 -1.19 -15.76
CA PHE A 141 0.13 -1.72 -16.74
C PHE A 141 0.46 -3.14 -17.23
N PRO A 142 1.72 -3.50 -17.56
CA PRO A 142 2.05 -4.87 -17.99
C PRO A 142 1.71 -5.93 -16.93
N ALA A 143 1.94 -5.64 -15.65
CA ALA A 143 1.58 -6.56 -14.56
C ALA A 143 0.05 -6.69 -14.41
N LEU A 144 -0.69 -5.59 -14.62
CA LEU A 144 -2.15 -5.60 -14.61
C LEU A 144 -2.73 -6.44 -15.75
N GLU A 145 -2.20 -6.30 -16.96
CA GLU A 145 -2.58 -7.12 -18.12
C GLU A 145 -2.28 -8.61 -17.89
N GLU A 146 -1.11 -8.92 -17.32
CA GLU A 146 -0.75 -10.29 -16.95
C GLU A 146 -1.75 -10.87 -15.94
N ILE A 147 -2.13 -10.11 -14.90
CA ILE A 147 -3.11 -10.57 -13.92
C ILE A 147 -4.44 -10.93 -14.59
N ILE A 148 -4.98 -10.05 -15.44
CA ILE A 148 -6.24 -10.32 -16.14
C ILE A 148 -6.14 -11.55 -17.04
N THR A 149 -5.02 -11.70 -17.77
CA THR A 149 -4.79 -12.86 -18.64
C THR A 149 -4.84 -14.17 -17.84
N TRP A 150 -4.17 -14.22 -16.69
CA TRP A 150 -4.19 -15.40 -15.81
C TRP A 150 -5.56 -15.68 -15.21
N HIS A 151 -6.29 -14.65 -14.77
CA HIS A 151 -7.66 -14.82 -14.28
C HIS A 151 -8.60 -15.39 -15.34
N CYS A 152 -8.42 -15.04 -16.62
CA CYS A 152 -9.23 -15.58 -17.72
C CYS A 152 -8.89 -17.03 -18.08
N GLN A 153 -7.60 -17.41 -18.08
CA GLN A 153 -7.16 -18.75 -18.52
C GLN A 153 -7.11 -19.78 -17.39
N GLY A 154 -7.19 -19.34 -16.14
CA GLY A 154 -7.01 -20.16 -14.95
C GLY A 154 -5.73 -19.80 -14.21
N THR A 155 -5.88 -19.29 -13.00
CA THR A 155 -4.80 -18.86 -12.12
C THR A 155 -4.30 -20.03 -11.28
N ARG A 156 -3.08 -20.49 -11.53
CA ARG A 156 -2.37 -21.60 -10.85
C ARG A 156 -3.05 -22.97 -10.88
#